data_AF-A0A4Y1ZE85-F1
#
_entry.id   AF-A0A4Y1ZE85-F1
#
_cell.length_a   1.000
_cell.length_b   1.000
_cell.length_c   1.000
_cell.angle_alpha   90.00
_cell.angle_beta   90.00
_cell.angle_gamma   90.00
#
_symmetry.space_group_name_H-M   'P 1'
#
loop_
_entity.id
_entity.type
_entity.pdbx_description
1 polymer ?
#
loop_
_entity_poly.entity_id
_entity_poly.type
_entity_poly.pdbx_seq_one_letter_code
_entity_poly.pdbx_strand_id
1 'polypeptide(L)'
;MKIDCRMVPGQTGEHLLACFKRHLARHGFSDITVDLIESQRAYRSDIHDPFLNLVKKTAEEAYEHEAIMYPNSAGTGPMYAFNEYLHLPIVSTGVGWVQSKAHAPNESIRMNDYVNGSVHMAYLLTDFAAE
;
A
#
# COMPACT_ATOMS: atom_id res chain seq x y z
N MET A 1 20.91 14.34 -10.18
CA MET A 1 19.88 14.34 -9.12
C MET A 1 18.89 13.22 -9.41
N LYS A 2 18.32 12.58 -8.39
CA LYS A 2 17.19 11.65 -8.53
C LYS A 2 16.06 12.13 -7.63
N ILE A 3 14.83 12.14 -8.13
CA ILE A 3 13.63 12.56 -7.41
C ILE A 3 12.64 11.40 -7.46
N ASP A 4 11.99 11.14 -6.34
CA ASP A 4 10.85 10.22 -6.23
C ASP A 4 9.56 11.02 -5.99
N CYS A 5 8.47 10.61 -6.63
CA CYS A 5 7.15 11.22 -6.47
C CYS A 5 6.13 10.14 -6.14
N ARG A 6 5.59 10.15 -4.91
CA ARG A 6 4.54 9.24 -4.51
C ARG A 6 3.24 9.61 -5.21
N MET A 7 2.69 8.65 -5.96
CA MET A 7 1.43 8.80 -6.69
C MET A 7 0.26 8.30 -5.86
N VAL A 8 -0.91 8.90 -6.10
CA VAL A 8 -2.22 8.44 -5.60
C VAL A 8 -3.06 7.88 -6.75
N PRO A 9 -4.13 7.11 -6.48
CA PRO A 9 -4.97 6.54 -7.54
C PRO A 9 -5.43 7.57 -8.57
N GLY A 10 -5.37 7.20 -9.85
CA GLY A 10 -5.70 8.06 -10.99
C GLY A 10 -4.53 8.85 -11.59
N GLN A 11 -3.36 8.87 -10.94
CA GLN A 11 -2.16 9.50 -11.47
C GLN A 11 -1.31 8.52 -12.31
N THR A 12 -0.54 9.07 -13.26
CA THR A 12 0.46 8.31 -14.02
C THR A 12 1.81 9.03 -14.04
N GLY A 13 2.89 8.26 -14.17
CA GLY A 13 4.24 8.81 -14.25
C GLY A 13 4.43 9.73 -15.46
N GLU A 14 3.78 9.45 -16.58
CA GLU A 14 3.83 10.28 -17.80
C GLU A 14 3.16 11.64 -17.57
N HIS A 15 2.01 11.66 -16.87
CA HIS A 15 1.36 12.91 -16.50
C HIS A 15 2.24 13.75 -15.57
N LEU A 16 2.86 13.12 -14.56
CA LEU A 16 3.79 13.81 -13.67
C LEU A 16 5.01 14.33 -14.42
N LEU A 17 5.62 13.54 -15.30
CA LEU A 17 6.74 13.96 -16.15
C LEU A 17 6.38 15.21 -16.98
N ALA A 18 5.19 15.20 -17.60
CA ALA A 18 4.69 16.35 -18.35
C ALA A 18 4.49 17.59 -17.46
N CYS A 19 4.01 17.40 -16.22
CA CYS A 19 3.90 18.47 -15.22
C CYS A 19 5.26 19.05 -14.83
N PHE A 20 6.27 18.21 -14.60
CA PHE A 20 7.64 18.65 -14.30
C PHE A 20 8.24 19.47 -15.45
N LYS A 21 8.23 18.93 -16.67
CA LYS A 21 8.75 19.64 -17.87
C LYS A 21 8.06 20.98 -18.06
N ARG A 22 6.73 21.03 -17.91
CA ARG A 22 5.96 22.28 -18.00
C ARG A 22 6.27 23.25 -16.86
N HIS A 23 6.56 22.78 -15.66
CA HIS A 23 6.94 23.64 -14.54
C HIS A 23 8.32 24.25 -14.77
N LEU A 24 9.32 23.46 -15.11
CA LEU A 24 10.68 23.93 -15.37
C LEU A 24 10.72 24.97 -16.49
N ALA A 25 10.04 24.71 -17.62
CA ALA A 25 9.97 25.66 -18.73
C ALA A 25 9.31 27.00 -18.33
N ARG A 26 8.24 26.97 -17.52
CA ARG A 26 7.57 28.19 -17.02
C ARG A 26 8.47 29.06 -16.14
N HIS A 27 9.48 28.46 -15.52
CA HIS A 27 10.43 29.18 -14.65
C HIS A 27 11.79 29.45 -15.31
N GLY A 28 11.91 29.25 -16.64
CA GLY A 28 13.12 29.57 -17.40
C GLY A 28 14.20 28.48 -17.39
N PHE A 29 13.90 27.28 -16.89
CA PHE A 29 14.84 26.15 -16.80
C PHE A 29 14.66 25.14 -17.94
N SER A 30 14.54 25.63 -19.17
CA SER A 30 14.28 24.79 -20.35
C SER A 30 15.49 23.97 -20.81
N ASP A 31 16.67 24.26 -20.28
CA ASP A 31 17.94 23.55 -20.49
C ASP A 31 18.04 22.25 -19.68
N ILE A 32 17.21 22.09 -18.65
CA ILE A 32 17.18 20.89 -17.80
C ILE A 32 16.44 19.74 -18.50
N THR A 33 17.10 18.60 -18.65
CA THR A 33 16.47 17.36 -19.10
C THR A 33 15.86 16.58 -17.93
N VAL A 34 14.70 15.98 -18.15
CA VAL A 34 14.00 15.14 -17.17
C VAL A 34 13.54 13.87 -17.85
N ASP A 35 13.99 12.74 -17.32
CA ASP A 35 13.67 11.40 -17.80
C ASP A 35 12.90 10.62 -16.72
N LEU A 36 11.87 9.90 -17.14
CA LEU A 36 11.13 8.99 -16.29
C LEU A 36 11.89 7.66 -16.24
N ILE A 37 12.38 7.29 -15.06
CA ILE A 37 13.13 6.03 -14.86
C ILE A 37 12.16 4.88 -14.61
N GLU A 38 11.25 5.04 -13.65
CA GLU A 38 10.22 4.07 -13.31
C GLU A 38 8.90 4.74 -12.98
N SER A 39 7.81 3.99 -13.18
CA SER A 39 6.45 4.42 -12.91
C SER A 39 5.64 3.22 -12.41
N GLN A 40 5.00 3.37 -11.26
CA GLN A 40 4.14 2.35 -10.65
C GLN A 40 2.82 2.98 -10.25
N ARG A 41 1.73 2.54 -10.87
CA ARG A 41 0.39 3.07 -10.58
C ARG A 41 -0.02 2.72 -9.16
N ALA A 42 -0.64 3.68 -8.48
CA ALA A 42 -1.21 3.49 -7.16
C ALA A 42 -2.57 2.78 -7.25
N TYR A 43 -2.87 2.00 -6.22
CA TYR A 43 -4.14 1.31 -6.07
C TYR A 43 -4.64 1.46 -4.64
N ARG A 44 -5.96 1.45 -4.50
CA ARG A 44 -6.68 1.39 -3.24
C ARG A 44 -8.02 0.69 -3.48
N SER A 45 -8.35 -0.29 -2.65
CA SER A 45 -9.67 -0.92 -2.66
C SER A 45 -10.75 0.02 -2.11
N ASP A 46 -12.00 -0.22 -2.49
CA ASP A 46 -13.14 0.41 -1.82
C ASP A 46 -13.15 -0.01 -0.36
N ILE A 47 -13.11 0.96 0.56
CA ILE A 47 -13.08 0.71 2.00
C ILE A 47 -14.38 0.07 2.52
N HIS A 48 -15.45 0.12 1.73
CA HIS A 48 -16.75 -0.45 2.07
C HIS A 48 -16.97 -1.86 1.49
N ASP A 49 -15.99 -2.43 0.79
CA ASP A 49 -16.09 -3.79 0.26
C ASP A 49 -16.25 -4.82 1.41
N PRO A 50 -17.17 -5.79 1.30
CA PRO A 50 -17.40 -6.80 2.34
C PRO A 50 -16.14 -7.57 2.77
N PHE A 51 -15.21 -7.84 1.84
CA PHE A 51 -13.96 -8.53 2.16
C PHE A 51 -13.11 -7.75 3.16
N LEU A 52 -13.10 -6.41 3.08
CA LEU A 52 -12.38 -5.57 4.03
C LEU A 52 -13.00 -5.64 5.43
N ASN A 53 -14.32 -5.76 5.54
CA ASN A 53 -15.00 -5.93 6.82
C ASN A 53 -14.65 -7.28 7.46
N LEU A 54 -14.55 -8.35 6.65
CA LEU A 54 -14.09 -9.66 7.14
C LEU A 54 -12.65 -9.61 7.66
N VAL A 55 -11.74 -8.98 6.92
CA VAL A 55 -10.34 -8.79 7.36
C VAL A 55 -10.29 -7.98 8.65
N LYS A 56 -11.08 -6.90 8.75
CA LYS A 56 -11.15 -6.08 9.96
C LYS A 56 -11.64 -6.90 11.16
N LYS A 57 -12.78 -7.59 11.02
CA LYS A 57 -13.39 -8.41 12.07
C LYS A 57 -12.40 -9.45 12.61
N THR A 58 -11.80 -10.23 11.72
CA THR A 58 -10.87 -11.31 12.11
C THR A 58 -9.57 -10.78 12.72
N ALA A 59 -9.18 -9.55 12.40
CA ALA A 59 -8.08 -8.87 13.09
C ALA A 59 -8.49 -8.44 14.50
N GLU A 60 -9.67 -7.84 14.67
CA GLU A 60 -10.17 -7.43 16.00
C GLU A 60 -10.32 -8.61 16.95
N GLU A 61 -10.77 -9.76 16.44
CA GLU A 61 -10.86 -11.01 17.20
C GLU A 61 -9.49 -11.57 17.61
N ALA A 62 -8.50 -11.57 16.70
CA ALA A 62 -7.18 -12.13 16.98
C ALA A 62 -6.31 -11.22 17.87
N TYR A 63 -6.50 -9.90 17.80
CA TYR A 63 -5.72 -8.92 18.54
C TYR A 63 -6.43 -8.38 19.80
N GLU A 64 -7.71 -8.73 19.99
CA GLU A 64 -8.56 -8.26 21.09
C GLU A 64 -8.60 -6.73 21.22
N HIS A 65 -8.54 -6.03 20.09
CA HIS A 65 -8.47 -4.57 20.02
C HIS A 65 -9.12 -4.07 18.73
N GLU A 66 -9.69 -2.85 18.75
CA GLU A 66 -10.19 -2.19 17.55
C GLU A 66 -9.10 -2.06 16.46
N ALA A 67 -9.46 -2.44 15.24
CA ALA A 67 -8.59 -2.39 14.08
C ALA A 67 -8.80 -1.08 13.29
N ILE A 68 -7.67 -0.44 12.93
CA ILE A 68 -7.68 0.80 12.14
C ILE A 68 -7.44 0.45 10.67
N MET A 69 -8.38 0.83 9.81
CA MET A 69 -8.25 0.68 8.36
C MET A 69 -7.57 1.89 7.75
N TYR A 70 -6.36 1.70 7.22
CA TYR A 70 -5.66 2.73 6.46
C TYR A 70 -5.97 2.60 4.97
N PRO A 71 -6.51 3.64 4.31
CA PRO A 71 -6.85 3.57 2.89
C PRO A 71 -5.63 3.40 1.98
N ASN A 72 -4.44 3.86 2.41
CA ASN A 72 -3.21 3.74 1.64
C ASN A 72 -2.02 3.52 2.57
N SER A 73 -1.05 2.72 2.13
CA SER A 73 0.31 2.68 2.70
C SER A 73 1.23 3.65 1.96
N ALA A 74 2.30 4.11 2.61
CA ALA A 74 3.36 4.88 1.97
C ALA A 74 4.27 4.02 1.05
N GLY A 75 4.19 2.68 1.19
CA GLY A 75 4.92 1.74 0.35
C GLY A 75 4.34 1.63 -1.05
N THR A 76 5.19 1.27 -2.01
CA THR A 76 4.78 0.91 -3.38
C THR A 76 4.72 -0.61 -3.49
N GLY A 77 3.71 -1.13 -4.17
CA GLY A 77 3.55 -2.56 -4.43
C GLY A 77 2.70 -2.84 -5.67
N PRO A 78 2.63 -4.09 -6.12
CA PRO A 78 2.03 -4.45 -7.42
C PRO A 78 0.49 -4.47 -7.41
N MET A 79 -0.17 -3.94 -6.37
CA MET A 79 -1.62 -4.06 -6.19
C MET A 79 -2.42 -3.56 -7.39
N TYR A 80 -1.98 -2.47 -8.04
CA TYR A 80 -2.63 -1.99 -9.25
C TYR A 80 -2.67 -3.05 -10.34
N ALA A 81 -1.54 -3.73 -10.61
CA ALA A 81 -1.47 -4.76 -11.64
C ALA A 81 -2.37 -5.94 -11.29
N PHE A 82 -2.38 -6.41 -10.04
CA PHE A 82 -3.27 -7.48 -9.61
C PHE A 82 -4.75 -7.12 -9.80
N ASN A 83 -5.16 -5.91 -9.40
CA ASN A 83 -6.54 -5.46 -9.57
C ASN A 83 -6.91 -5.27 -11.05
N GLU A 84 -5.99 -4.80 -11.88
CA GLU A 84 -6.22 -4.64 -13.33
C GLU A 84 -6.62 -5.97 -14.00
N TYR A 85 -6.02 -7.09 -13.57
CA TYR A 85 -6.26 -8.39 -14.20
C TYR A 85 -7.29 -9.26 -13.48
N LEU A 86 -7.40 -9.15 -12.15
CA LEU A 86 -8.26 -10.02 -11.34
C LEU A 86 -9.56 -9.34 -10.88
N HIS A 87 -9.58 -8.01 -10.84
CA HIS A 87 -10.73 -7.22 -10.38
C HIS A 87 -11.22 -7.61 -8.97
N LEU A 88 -10.29 -7.96 -8.08
CA LEU A 88 -10.57 -8.33 -6.69
C LEU A 88 -10.12 -7.22 -5.72
N PRO A 89 -10.81 -7.05 -4.58
CA PRO A 89 -10.33 -6.20 -3.50
C PRO A 89 -9.01 -6.75 -2.93
N ILE A 90 -8.09 -5.86 -2.55
CA ILE A 90 -6.76 -6.21 -2.04
C ILE A 90 -6.53 -5.45 -0.73
N VAL A 91 -6.25 -6.20 0.33
CA VAL A 91 -5.93 -5.67 1.67
C VAL A 91 -4.58 -6.20 2.09
N SER A 92 -3.78 -5.35 2.73
CA SER A 92 -2.56 -5.79 3.41
C SER A 92 -2.77 -5.87 4.91
N THR A 93 -2.43 -7.02 5.47
CA THR A 93 -2.34 -7.28 6.92
C THR A 93 -0.98 -7.93 7.20
N GLY A 94 -0.51 -7.86 8.43
CA GLY A 94 0.81 -8.40 8.79
C GLY A 94 1.19 -8.14 10.24
N VAL A 95 2.46 -8.37 10.53
CA VAL A 95 3.03 -8.37 11.90
C VAL A 95 3.99 -7.21 12.16
N GLY A 96 3.98 -6.23 11.26
CA GLY A 96 4.79 -5.02 11.38
C GLY A 96 4.25 -4.11 12.46
N TRP A 97 5.15 -3.40 13.14
CA TRP A 97 4.81 -2.40 14.14
C TRP A 97 5.56 -1.08 13.85
N VAL A 98 5.21 -0.01 14.56
CA VAL A 98 5.72 1.34 14.27
C VAL A 98 7.25 1.47 14.29
N GLN A 99 7.96 0.58 14.99
CA GLN A 99 9.44 0.52 14.97
C GLN A 99 9.99 -0.76 14.34
N SER A 100 9.22 -1.39 13.45
CA SER A 100 9.73 -2.53 12.68
C SER A 100 10.96 -2.18 11.86
N LYS A 101 11.16 -0.91 11.49
CA LYS A 101 12.33 -0.45 10.72
C LYS A 101 12.51 -1.23 9.42
N ALA A 102 11.41 -1.50 8.71
CA ALA A 102 11.46 -2.11 7.38
C ALA A 102 12.47 -1.35 6.50
N HIS A 103 13.41 -2.08 5.91
CA HIS A 103 14.51 -1.54 5.10
C HIS A 103 15.54 -0.69 5.86
N ALA A 104 15.65 -0.84 7.18
CA ALA A 104 16.64 -0.12 7.99
C ALA A 104 17.35 -1.07 8.99
N PRO A 105 18.54 -0.69 9.52
CA PRO A 105 19.25 -1.51 10.49
C PRO A 105 18.41 -1.81 11.73
N ASN A 106 18.59 -3.03 12.27
CA ASN A 106 17.80 -3.56 13.39
C ASN A 106 16.30 -3.66 13.07
N GLU A 107 15.97 -4.06 11.83
CA GLU A 107 14.63 -4.48 11.45
C GLU A 107 14.13 -5.61 12.36
N SER A 108 12.89 -5.51 12.83
CA SER A 108 12.36 -6.47 13.81
C SER A 108 10.83 -6.55 13.82
N ILE A 109 10.34 -7.64 14.41
CA ILE A 109 8.93 -7.86 14.77
C ILE A 109 8.86 -8.21 16.26
N ARG A 110 7.71 -7.98 16.90
CA ARG A 110 7.49 -8.44 18.27
C ARG A 110 6.95 -9.87 18.25
N MET A 111 7.37 -10.70 19.19
CA MET A 111 6.90 -12.10 19.27
C MET A 111 5.38 -12.20 19.39
N ASN A 112 4.76 -11.30 20.17
CA ASN A 112 3.30 -11.27 20.29
C ASN A 112 2.63 -10.89 18.96
N ASP A 113 3.20 -9.95 18.18
CA ASP A 113 2.64 -9.61 16.86
C ASP A 113 2.73 -10.80 15.90
N TYR A 114 3.83 -11.56 15.96
CA TYR A 114 3.98 -12.79 15.16
C TYR A 114 2.91 -13.83 15.50
N VAL A 115 2.65 -14.05 16.80
CA VAL A 115 1.64 -15.01 17.26
C VAL A 115 0.23 -14.53 16.87
N ASN A 116 -0.13 -13.28 17.21
CA ASN A 116 -1.46 -12.74 16.94
C ASN A 116 -1.72 -12.62 15.44
N GLY A 117 -0.73 -12.22 14.64
CA GLY A 117 -0.84 -12.22 13.19
C GLY A 117 -1.05 -13.61 12.60
N SER A 118 -0.42 -14.64 13.18
CA SER A 118 -0.66 -16.02 12.76
C SER A 118 -2.09 -16.48 13.08
N VAL A 119 -2.61 -16.11 14.27
CA VAL A 119 -4.01 -16.37 14.64
C VAL A 119 -4.98 -15.62 13.71
N HIS A 120 -4.71 -14.35 13.43
CA HIS A 120 -5.50 -13.55 12.50
C HIS A 120 -5.59 -14.21 11.12
N MET A 121 -4.46 -14.70 10.57
CA MET A 121 -4.48 -15.41 9.29
C MET A 121 -5.31 -16.70 9.35
N ALA A 122 -5.28 -17.43 10.46
CA ALA A 122 -6.12 -18.62 10.65
C ALA A 122 -7.61 -18.27 10.69
N TYR A 123 -8.00 -17.23 11.43
CA TYR A 123 -9.38 -16.73 11.46
C TYR A 123 -9.84 -16.24 10.10
N LEU A 124 -9.03 -15.42 9.42
CA LEU A 124 -9.35 -14.92 8.08
C LEU A 124 -9.58 -16.06 7.08
N LEU A 125 -8.71 -17.05 7.03
CA LEU A 125 -8.86 -18.19 6.11
C LEU A 125 -10.07 -19.07 6.47
N THR A 126 -10.36 -19.24 7.75
CA THR A 126 -11.49 -20.06 8.23
C THR A 126 -12.82 -19.38 7.92
N ASP A 127 -12.96 -18.10 8.28
CA ASP A 127 -14.20 -17.36 8.07
C ASP A 127 -14.44 -17.09 6.57
N PHE A 128 -13.39 -16.80 5.79
CA PHE A 128 -13.52 -16.63 4.34
C PHE A 128 -14.01 -17.90 3.64
N ALA A 129 -13.66 -19.09 4.15
CA ALA A 129 -14.14 -20.36 3.60
C ALA A 129 -15.58 -20.70 4.02
N ALA A 130 -16.13 -20.01 5.03
CA ALA A 130 -17.48 -20.20 5.53
C ALA A 130 -18.52 -19.24 4.92
N GLU A 131 -18.06 -18.21 4.20
CA GLU A 131 -18.88 -17.36 3.32
C GLU A 131 -19.25 -18.08 2.02
#